data_AF-A0A423SAF2-F1
#
_entry.id   AF-A0A423SAF2-F1
#
_cell.length_a   1.000
_cell.length_b   1.000
_cell.length_c   1.000
_cell.angle_alpha   90.00
_cell.angle_beta   90.00
_cell.angle_gamma   90.00
#
_symmetry.space_group_name_H-M   'P 1'
#
loop_
_entity.id
_entity.type
_entity.pdbx_description
1 polymer ?
#
loop_
_entity_poly.entity_id
_entity_poly.type
_entity_poly.pdbx_seq_one_letter_code
_entity_poly.pdbx_strand_id
1 'polypeptide(L)'
;MNRKLALKMSSVDYLASFLSTVKINLTAVTWHQYYVNGRTATLEKFLAPEVFDQLIWQVEEVVRVRDQLSPNTPVWLTETSSAWGGGAPGLSNAFVGGFMWLDKLGVAARGGISLVARQTLYDGCYALLDRDLNPYPDYWLSVLFKRLVGGRVLSLTTHEAPKTVRLYAHCYNEEAEDHFPGRPIGGRGGGCGGGGGRGGEDHFPGRPIGGEGLGVVEEGEVEDHFPR
;
A
#
# COMPACT_ATOMS: atom_id res chain seq x y z
N MET A 1 -22.87 42.09 -2.17
CA MET A 1 -22.22 40.86 -1.65
C MET A 1 -22.58 39.71 -2.57
N ASN A 2 -21.66 39.26 -3.42
CA ASN A 2 -21.87 38.13 -4.34
C ASN A 2 -20.72 37.13 -4.15
N ARG A 3 -20.79 36.36 -3.06
CA ARG A 3 -20.03 35.11 -2.92
C ARG A 3 -20.67 34.12 -3.88
N LYS A 4 -20.33 34.21 -5.18
CA LYS A 4 -20.37 33.02 -6.03
C LYS A 4 -19.65 31.93 -5.23
N LEU A 5 -20.37 30.85 -4.96
CA LEU A 5 -19.91 29.66 -4.27
C LEU A 5 -18.44 29.44 -4.62
N ALA A 6 -17.55 29.61 -3.65
CA ALA A 6 -16.13 29.32 -3.82
C ALA A 6 -16.04 27.91 -4.40
N LEU A 7 -15.50 27.81 -5.61
CA LEU A 7 -15.38 26.57 -6.38
C LEU A 7 -14.80 25.49 -5.46
N LYS A 8 -15.52 24.37 -5.32
CA LYS A 8 -15.04 23.21 -4.57
C LYS A 8 -13.90 22.62 -5.39
N MET A 9 -12.67 23.03 -5.06
CA MET A 9 -11.45 22.49 -5.64
C MET A 9 -11.44 20.96 -5.44
N SER A 10 -11.12 20.19 -6.47
CA SER A 10 -10.98 18.74 -6.30
C SER A 10 -9.79 18.44 -5.38
N SER A 11 -9.77 17.27 -4.75
CA SER A 11 -8.63 16.88 -3.89
C SER A 11 -7.30 16.86 -4.65
N VAL A 12 -7.35 16.55 -5.95
CA VAL A 12 -6.17 16.56 -6.84
C VAL A 12 -5.72 17.98 -7.15
N ASP A 13 -6.65 18.89 -7.43
CA ASP A 13 -6.34 20.31 -7.64
C ASP A 13 -5.75 20.94 -6.36
N TYR A 14 -6.28 20.55 -5.19
CA TYR A 14 -5.71 20.96 -3.90
C TYR A 14 -4.30 20.44 -3.74
N LEU A 15 -4.05 19.16 -4.02
CA LEU A 15 -2.71 18.58 -3.97
C LEU A 15 -1.75 19.33 -4.89
N ALA A 16 -2.15 19.60 -6.14
CA ALA A 16 -1.33 20.33 -7.09
C ALA A 16 -1.02 21.76 -6.59
N SER A 17 -2.03 22.47 -6.09
CA SER A 17 -1.85 23.80 -5.51
C SER A 17 -0.91 23.76 -4.30
N PHE A 18 -1.07 22.79 -3.40
CA PHE A 18 -0.21 22.60 -2.23
C PHE A 18 1.25 22.36 -2.65
N LEU A 19 1.51 21.39 -3.52
CA LEU A 19 2.86 21.06 -3.97
C LEU A 19 3.53 22.19 -4.76
N SER A 20 2.76 22.99 -5.51
CA SER A 20 3.30 24.16 -6.21
C SER A 20 3.64 25.34 -5.28
N THR A 21 3.06 25.36 -4.07
CA THR A 21 3.21 26.47 -3.11
C THR A 21 4.25 26.16 -2.03
N VAL A 22 4.37 24.90 -1.64
CA VAL A 22 5.27 24.48 -0.57
C VAL A 22 6.73 24.70 -0.98
N LYS A 23 7.51 25.36 -0.09
CA LYS A 23 8.93 25.68 -0.32
C LYS A 23 9.89 24.84 0.52
N ILE A 24 9.37 23.80 1.14
CA ILE A 24 10.14 22.86 1.97
C ILE A 24 10.26 21.52 1.26
N ASN A 25 11.32 20.78 1.58
CA ASN A 25 11.48 19.41 1.14
C ASN A 25 10.54 18.53 1.96
N LEU A 26 9.56 17.92 1.27
CA LEU A 26 8.63 16.98 1.90
C LEU A 26 9.31 15.63 2.05
N THR A 27 9.10 14.98 3.20
CA THR A 27 9.50 13.57 3.40
C THR A 27 8.63 12.63 2.58
N ALA A 28 7.33 12.93 2.48
CA ALA A 28 6.38 12.17 1.68
C ALA A 28 5.17 13.04 1.29
N VAL A 29 4.50 12.66 0.21
CA VAL A 29 3.17 13.12 -0.18
C VAL A 29 2.15 12.12 0.34
N THR A 30 1.25 12.58 1.22
CA THR A 30 0.27 11.72 1.88
C THR A 30 -1.13 11.96 1.36
N TRP A 31 -1.93 10.90 1.22
CA TRP A 31 -3.33 10.99 0.84
C TRP A 31 -4.13 9.82 1.42
N HIS A 32 -5.46 10.00 1.47
CA HIS A 32 -6.38 9.04 2.09
C HIS A 32 -7.31 8.46 1.02
N GLN A 33 -7.74 7.20 1.21
CA GLN A 33 -8.59 6.52 0.23
C GLN A 33 -9.59 5.57 0.88
N TYR A 34 -10.83 5.59 0.37
CA TYR A 34 -11.87 4.62 0.69
C TYR A 34 -12.71 4.36 -0.56
N TYR A 35 -13.18 3.13 -0.77
CA TYR A 35 -13.91 2.77 -1.99
C TYR A 35 -15.39 3.19 -1.94
N VAL A 36 -16.08 2.92 -0.83
CA VAL A 36 -17.54 3.07 -0.75
C VAL A 36 -18.02 3.69 0.56
N ASN A 37 -19.25 4.19 0.58
CA ASN A 37 -19.88 4.66 1.80
C ASN A 37 -20.33 3.48 2.66
N GLY A 38 -19.84 3.38 3.90
CA GLY A 38 -20.18 2.29 4.81
C GLY A 38 -21.68 2.16 5.11
N ARG A 39 -22.44 3.25 4.97
CA ARG A 39 -23.90 3.27 5.22
C ARG A 39 -24.73 2.70 4.08
N THR A 40 -24.19 2.64 2.86
CA THR A 40 -24.91 2.21 1.64
C THR A 40 -24.11 1.19 0.82
N ALA A 41 -23.10 0.59 1.45
CA ALA A 41 -22.32 -0.49 0.88
C ALA A 41 -23.18 -1.75 0.76
N THR A 42 -22.90 -2.53 -0.28
CA THR A 42 -23.56 -3.81 -0.53
C THR A 42 -22.50 -4.86 -0.83
N LEU A 43 -22.86 -6.14 -0.73
CA LEU A 43 -21.96 -7.24 -1.03
C LEU A 43 -21.45 -7.17 -2.48
N GLU A 44 -22.33 -6.79 -3.41
CA GLU A 44 -22.00 -6.67 -4.83
C GLU A 44 -20.89 -5.64 -5.04
N LYS A 45 -20.93 -4.50 -4.34
CA LYS A 45 -19.86 -3.48 -4.41
C LYS A 45 -18.54 -3.96 -3.82
N PHE A 46 -18.58 -4.85 -2.82
CA PHE A 46 -17.40 -5.46 -2.21
C PHE A 46 -16.73 -6.51 -3.12
N LEU A 47 -17.41 -6.94 -4.18
CA LEU A 47 -16.92 -7.93 -5.14
C LEU A 47 -16.76 -7.37 -6.57
N ALA A 48 -17.22 -6.15 -6.84
CA ALA A 48 -17.23 -5.55 -8.16
C ALA A 48 -15.83 -5.06 -8.58
N PRO A 49 -15.20 -5.61 -9.64
CA PRO A 49 -13.90 -5.16 -10.12
C PRO A 49 -13.88 -3.66 -10.48
N GLU A 50 -14.99 -3.11 -10.94
CA GLU A 50 -15.11 -1.69 -11.29
C GLU A 50 -14.97 -0.77 -10.07
N VAL A 51 -15.32 -1.25 -8.87
CA VAL A 51 -15.08 -0.53 -7.63
C VAL A 51 -13.58 -0.53 -7.30
N PHE A 52 -12.90 -1.65 -7.56
CA PHE A 52 -11.48 -1.84 -7.23
C PHE A 52 -10.61 -1.02 -8.18
N ASP A 53 -10.99 -0.97 -9.47
CA ASP A 53 -10.31 -0.21 -10.52
C ASP A 53 -10.25 1.30 -10.22
N GLN A 54 -11.13 1.83 -9.36
CA GLN A 54 -11.05 3.24 -8.92
C GLN A 54 -9.71 3.58 -8.30
N LEU A 55 -9.12 2.66 -7.52
CA LEU A 55 -7.83 2.90 -6.87
C LEU A 55 -6.70 3.02 -7.90
N ILE A 56 -6.76 2.29 -9.02
CA ILE A 56 -5.75 2.36 -10.09
C ILE A 56 -5.66 3.79 -10.60
N TRP A 57 -6.80 4.35 -11.03
CA TRP A 57 -6.86 5.72 -11.53
C TRP A 57 -6.45 6.77 -10.47
N GLN A 58 -6.84 6.56 -9.21
CA GLN A 58 -6.49 7.47 -8.12
C GLN A 58 -4.97 7.48 -7.85
N VAL A 59 -4.34 6.30 -7.84
CA VAL A 59 -2.88 6.18 -7.67
C VAL A 59 -2.15 6.82 -8.83
N GLU A 60 -2.55 6.53 -10.07
CA GLU A 60 -1.95 7.12 -11.28
C GLU A 60 -2.00 8.66 -11.23
N GLU A 61 -3.14 9.23 -10.83
CA GLU A 61 -3.31 10.68 -10.80
C GLU A 61 -2.48 11.35 -9.69
N VAL A 62 -2.47 10.78 -8.47
CA VAL A 62 -1.64 11.30 -7.36
C VAL A 62 -0.15 11.22 -7.71
N VAL A 63 0.29 10.10 -8.26
CA VAL A 63 1.69 9.89 -8.66
C VAL A 63 2.07 10.85 -9.78
N ARG A 64 1.20 11.03 -10.79
CA ARG A 64 1.41 11.99 -11.88
C ARG A 64 1.59 13.42 -11.36
N VAL A 65 0.73 13.88 -10.44
CA VAL A 65 0.84 15.22 -9.85
C VAL A 65 2.10 15.34 -9.00
N ARG A 66 2.44 14.32 -8.20
CA ARG A 66 3.69 14.28 -7.43
C ARG A 66 4.90 14.37 -8.37
N ASP A 67 4.96 13.58 -9.43
CA ASP A 67 6.10 13.55 -10.36
C ASP A 67 6.32 14.91 -11.05
N GLN A 68 5.24 15.66 -11.30
CA GLN A 68 5.30 16.98 -11.92
C GLN A 68 5.78 18.09 -10.97
N LEU A 69 5.39 18.03 -9.69
CA LEU A 69 5.55 19.16 -8.76
C LEU A 69 6.53 18.87 -7.61
N SER A 70 6.77 17.61 -7.30
CA SER A 70 7.67 17.16 -6.23
C SER A 70 8.32 15.82 -6.63
N PRO A 71 9.12 15.80 -7.71
CA PRO A 71 9.69 14.57 -8.24
C PRO A 71 10.54 13.86 -7.18
N ASN A 72 10.51 12.52 -7.20
CA ASN A 72 11.19 11.61 -6.27
C ASN A 72 10.69 11.62 -4.81
N THR A 73 9.79 12.52 -4.41
CA THR A 73 9.20 12.51 -3.06
C THR A 73 8.29 11.31 -2.87
N PRO A 74 8.54 10.36 -1.95
CA PRO A 74 7.69 9.19 -1.74
C PRO A 74 6.19 9.52 -1.62
N VAL A 75 5.32 8.63 -2.12
CA VAL A 75 3.86 8.76 -1.95
C VAL A 75 3.39 7.72 -0.95
N TRP A 76 2.68 8.17 0.07
CA TRP A 76 2.13 7.32 1.14
C TRP A 76 0.62 7.42 1.18
N LEU A 77 0.00 6.28 1.42
CA LEU A 77 -1.43 6.17 1.66
C LEU A 77 -1.63 6.01 3.17
N THR A 78 -1.79 7.13 3.89
CA THR A 78 -1.66 7.20 5.36
C THR A 78 -2.96 6.95 6.13
N GLU A 79 -4.10 6.84 5.43
CA GLU A 79 -5.36 6.42 6.03
C GLU A 79 -6.22 5.77 4.96
N THR A 80 -6.54 4.49 5.14
CA THR A 80 -7.32 3.76 4.14
C THR A 80 -8.04 2.55 4.61
N SER A 81 -9.19 2.29 3.99
CA SER A 81 -9.95 1.10 4.26
C SER A 81 -10.92 0.74 3.14
N SER A 82 -11.80 -0.22 3.37
CA SER A 82 -12.85 -0.59 2.41
C SER A 82 -13.87 0.54 2.25
N ALA A 83 -14.40 1.06 3.36
CA ALA A 83 -15.55 1.96 3.35
C ALA A 83 -15.42 3.09 4.38
N TRP A 84 -15.73 4.33 3.99
CA TRP A 84 -15.71 5.47 4.90
C TRP A 84 -16.95 5.48 5.81
N GLY A 85 -16.91 6.32 6.86
CA GLY A 85 -18.01 6.42 7.83
C GLY A 85 -17.99 5.31 8.89
N GLY A 86 -16.79 4.78 9.21
CA GLY A 86 -16.59 3.75 10.23
C GLY A 86 -16.62 2.31 9.70
N GLY A 87 -16.66 2.12 8.37
CA GLY A 87 -16.78 0.81 7.73
C GLY A 87 -18.23 0.41 7.45
N ALA A 88 -18.40 -0.70 6.73
CA ALA A 88 -19.68 -1.30 6.40
C ALA A 88 -19.94 -2.50 7.33
N PRO A 89 -20.91 -2.43 8.26
CA PRO A 89 -21.20 -3.52 9.20
C PRO A 89 -21.47 -4.84 8.47
N GLY A 90 -20.79 -5.92 8.89
CA GLY A 90 -20.96 -7.26 8.31
C GLY A 90 -20.26 -7.48 6.96
N LEU A 91 -19.64 -6.44 6.39
CA LEU A 91 -18.87 -6.52 5.15
C LEU A 91 -17.40 -6.18 5.39
N SER A 92 -17.13 -5.03 6.01
CA SER A 92 -15.76 -4.55 6.30
C SER A 92 -15.01 -5.40 7.32
N ASN A 93 -15.71 -6.02 8.26
CA ASN A 93 -15.14 -6.91 9.28
C ASN A 93 -15.24 -8.41 8.92
N ALA A 94 -15.73 -8.72 7.72
CA ALA A 94 -15.91 -10.09 7.24
C ALA A 94 -14.82 -10.45 6.21
N PHE A 95 -14.73 -11.74 5.87
CA PHE A 95 -13.77 -12.24 4.88
C PHE A 95 -13.84 -11.50 3.53
N VAL A 96 -15.04 -11.04 3.15
CA VAL A 96 -15.23 -10.29 1.89
C VAL A 96 -14.48 -8.94 1.88
N GLY A 97 -14.23 -8.33 3.03
CA GLY A 97 -13.39 -7.13 3.14
C GLY A 97 -11.95 -7.37 2.63
N GLY A 98 -11.47 -8.60 2.76
CA GLY A 98 -10.12 -9.00 2.36
C GLY A 98 -9.85 -8.88 0.87
N PHE A 99 -10.86 -8.97 0.01
CA PHE A 99 -10.68 -8.74 -1.43
C PHE A 99 -10.24 -7.30 -1.71
N MET A 100 -10.93 -6.31 -1.13
CA MET A 100 -10.55 -4.91 -1.26
C MET A 100 -9.20 -4.63 -0.59
N TRP A 101 -8.92 -5.27 0.54
CA TRP A 101 -7.67 -5.04 1.26
C TRP A 101 -6.45 -5.60 0.51
N LEU A 102 -6.49 -6.86 0.09
CA LEU A 102 -5.39 -7.47 -0.65
C LEU A 102 -5.19 -6.80 -2.01
N ASP A 103 -6.27 -6.46 -2.71
CA ASP A 103 -6.17 -5.76 -3.98
C ASP A 103 -5.51 -4.39 -3.83
N LYS A 104 -5.88 -3.64 -2.79
CA LYS A 104 -5.29 -2.35 -2.47
C LYS A 104 -3.79 -2.43 -2.28
N LEU A 105 -3.32 -3.41 -1.51
CA LEU A 105 -1.89 -3.63 -1.30
C LEU A 105 -1.16 -3.88 -2.62
N GLY A 106 -1.74 -4.71 -3.50
CA GLY A 106 -1.18 -5.01 -4.82
C GLY A 106 -1.16 -3.80 -5.76
N VAL A 107 -2.28 -3.08 -5.89
CA VAL A 107 -2.38 -1.86 -6.72
C VAL A 107 -1.44 -0.78 -6.21
N ALA A 108 -1.41 -0.54 -4.90
CA ALA A 108 -0.56 0.47 -4.28
C ALA A 108 0.93 0.17 -4.55
N ALA A 109 1.35 -1.08 -4.31
CA ALA A 109 2.74 -1.49 -4.56
C ALA A 109 3.13 -1.34 -6.04
N ARG A 110 2.28 -1.80 -6.96
CA ARG A 110 2.52 -1.67 -8.41
C ARG A 110 2.56 -0.21 -8.87
N GLY A 111 1.75 0.64 -8.27
CA GLY A 111 1.68 2.07 -8.56
C GLY A 111 2.73 2.93 -7.86
N GLY A 112 3.71 2.33 -7.16
CA GLY A 112 4.81 3.06 -6.52
C GLY A 112 4.44 3.77 -5.22
N ILE A 113 3.35 3.35 -4.55
CA ILE A 113 3.01 3.80 -3.20
C ILE A 113 3.91 3.04 -2.21
N SER A 114 4.70 3.78 -1.44
CA SER A 114 5.73 3.22 -0.56
C SER A 114 5.25 2.87 0.84
N LEU A 115 4.04 3.27 1.22
CA LEU A 115 3.45 2.98 2.52
C LEU A 115 1.93 2.95 2.41
N VAL A 116 1.30 1.97 3.05
CA VAL A 116 -0.17 1.85 3.15
C VAL A 116 -0.54 1.62 4.62
N ALA A 117 -1.14 2.63 5.25
CA ALA A 117 -1.60 2.57 6.63
C ALA A 117 -3.10 2.24 6.68
N ARG A 118 -3.41 1.09 7.29
CA ARG A 118 -4.76 0.56 7.42
C ARG A 118 -5.54 1.30 8.51
N GLN A 119 -6.64 1.93 8.11
CA GLN A 119 -7.68 2.39 9.03
C GLN A 119 -8.64 1.21 9.31
N THR A 120 -8.69 0.64 10.51
CA THR A 120 -7.86 0.87 11.71
C THR A 120 -7.28 -0.45 12.21
N LEU A 121 -6.29 -0.38 13.11
CA LEU A 121 -5.92 -1.54 13.91
C LEU A 121 -7.06 -1.97 14.83
N TYR A 122 -7.68 -1.01 15.54
CA TYR A 122 -8.68 -1.25 16.56
C TYR A 122 -9.87 -0.26 16.43
N ASP A 123 -11.07 -0.74 16.78
CA ASP A 123 -12.37 -0.04 16.74
C ASP A 123 -12.90 0.40 15.35
N GLY A 124 -14.22 0.36 15.17
CA GLY A 124 -14.89 0.53 13.89
C GLY A 124 -15.14 -0.79 13.13
N CYS A 125 -16.06 -0.78 12.17
CA CYS A 125 -16.43 -1.98 11.40
C CYS A 125 -15.33 -2.41 10.41
N TYR A 126 -14.32 -1.58 10.19
CA TYR A 126 -13.19 -1.89 9.32
C TYR A 126 -11.90 -2.25 10.07
N ALA A 127 -11.99 -2.37 11.40
CA ALA A 127 -10.84 -2.64 12.24
C ALA A 127 -10.24 -4.01 11.92
N LEU A 128 -8.94 -4.15 12.20
CA LEU A 128 -8.28 -5.46 12.19
C LEU A 128 -8.64 -6.28 13.44
N LEU A 129 -8.87 -5.61 14.56
CA LEU A 129 -9.24 -6.21 15.84
C LEU A 129 -10.62 -5.72 16.30
N ASP A 130 -11.42 -6.62 16.86
CA ASP A 130 -12.65 -6.25 17.56
C ASP A 130 -12.36 -5.67 18.95
N ARG A 131 -13.43 -5.30 19.68
CA ARG A 131 -13.32 -4.67 21.01
C ARG A 131 -12.82 -5.61 22.10
N ASP A 132 -12.89 -6.91 21.87
CA ASP A 132 -12.38 -7.95 22.76
C ASP A 132 -10.98 -8.42 22.32
N LEU A 133 -10.33 -7.68 21.39
CA LEU A 133 -9.02 -7.96 20.79
C LEU A 133 -8.97 -9.25 19.98
N ASN A 134 -10.12 -9.76 19.51
CA ASN A 134 -10.13 -10.87 18.57
C ASN A 134 -9.83 -10.37 17.14
N PRO A 135 -8.99 -11.09 16.38
CA PRO A 135 -8.65 -10.71 15.02
C PRO A 135 -9.79 -10.99 14.04
N TYR A 136 -10.18 -9.96 13.28
CA TYR A 136 -10.98 -10.12 12.07
C TYR A 136 -10.17 -10.75 10.93
N PRO A 137 -10.81 -11.28 9.87
CA PRO A 137 -10.10 -11.93 8.76
C PRO A 137 -8.98 -11.09 8.14
N ASP A 138 -9.15 -9.77 8.03
CA ASP A 138 -8.15 -8.86 7.48
C ASP A 138 -6.88 -8.75 8.34
N TYR A 139 -6.96 -9.02 9.64
CA TYR A 139 -5.77 -9.12 10.49
C TYR A 139 -4.88 -10.26 10.03
N TRP A 140 -5.46 -11.46 9.87
CA TRP A 140 -4.73 -12.64 9.40
C TRP A 140 -4.19 -12.48 7.98
N LEU A 141 -4.96 -11.84 7.10
CA LEU A 141 -4.51 -11.45 5.77
C LEU A 141 -3.27 -10.55 5.85
N SER A 142 -3.29 -9.55 6.74
CA SER A 142 -2.17 -8.62 6.94
C SER A 142 -0.93 -9.32 7.52
N VAL A 143 -1.11 -10.23 8.48
CA VAL A 143 -0.03 -11.05 9.05
C VAL A 143 0.60 -11.92 7.97
N LEU A 144 -0.21 -12.61 7.15
CA LEU A 144 0.30 -13.43 6.05
C LEU A 144 1.04 -12.59 5.01
N PHE A 145 0.48 -11.44 4.63
CA PHE A 145 1.13 -10.52 3.70
C PHE A 145 2.49 -10.07 4.22
N LYS A 146 2.55 -9.61 5.47
CA LYS A 146 3.78 -9.18 6.14
C LYS A 146 4.84 -10.29 6.18
N ARG A 147 4.44 -11.55 6.36
CA ARG A 147 5.35 -12.69 6.43
C ARG A 147 5.83 -13.20 5.08
N LEU A 148 5.05 -13.03 4.01
CA LEU A 148 5.35 -13.68 2.72
C LEU A 148 5.82 -12.71 1.64
N VAL A 149 5.34 -11.46 1.66
CA VAL A 149 5.50 -10.51 0.57
C VAL A 149 6.63 -9.53 0.86
N GLY A 150 7.71 -9.62 0.08
CA GLY A 150 8.87 -8.74 0.19
C GLY A 150 8.68 -7.39 -0.53
N GLY A 151 9.60 -6.45 -0.27
CA GLY A 151 9.53 -5.09 -0.81
C GLY A 151 9.80 -4.94 -2.32
N ARG A 152 10.36 -5.96 -2.98
CA ARG A 152 10.66 -5.90 -4.42
C ARG A 152 9.43 -6.33 -5.22
N VAL A 153 8.78 -5.37 -5.87
CA VAL A 153 7.62 -5.57 -6.74
C VAL A 153 8.07 -6.07 -8.11
N LEU A 154 7.38 -7.09 -8.65
CA LEU A 154 7.63 -7.66 -9.97
C LEU A 154 6.57 -7.21 -10.98
N SER A 155 6.99 -6.97 -12.21
CA SER A 155 6.07 -6.68 -13.31
C SER A 155 5.52 -7.99 -13.89
N LEU A 156 4.20 -8.04 -14.05
CA LEU A 156 3.50 -9.18 -14.66
C LEU A 156 2.89 -8.75 -15.99
N THR A 157 3.11 -9.55 -17.03
CA THR A 157 2.35 -9.49 -18.27
C THR A 157 1.36 -10.65 -18.28
N THR A 158 0.09 -10.34 -18.47
CA THR A 158 -0.96 -11.36 -18.60
C THR A 158 -1.61 -11.22 -19.96
N HIS A 159 -1.76 -12.34 -20.66
CA HIS A 159 -2.57 -12.40 -21.88
C HIS A 159 -3.94 -12.93 -21.48
N GLU A 160 -4.99 -12.14 -21.76
CA GLU A 160 -6.40 -12.58 -21.68
C GLU A 160 -6.95 -12.94 -20.28
N ALA A 161 -6.42 -12.40 -19.20
CA ALA A 161 -7.01 -12.59 -17.87
C ALA A 161 -8.35 -11.82 -17.73
N PRO A 162 -9.43 -12.45 -17.21
CA PRO A 162 -10.67 -11.74 -16.92
C PRO A 162 -10.45 -10.74 -15.77
N LYS A 163 -11.21 -9.63 -15.75
CA LYS A 163 -11.10 -8.57 -14.71
C LYS A 163 -11.29 -9.08 -13.28
N THR A 164 -11.98 -10.22 -13.12
CA THR A 164 -12.24 -10.87 -11.84
C THR A 164 -11.04 -11.65 -11.29
N VAL A 165 -10.00 -11.86 -12.09
CA VAL A 165 -8.74 -12.50 -11.68
C VAL A 165 -7.65 -11.43 -11.63
N ARG A 166 -7.14 -11.16 -10.43
CA ARG A 166 -6.18 -10.08 -10.18
C ARG A 166 -4.88 -10.69 -9.64
N LEU A 167 -3.77 -10.34 -10.29
CA LEU A 167 -2.47 -10.96 -10.06
C LEU A 167 -1.43 -9.91 -9.66
N TYR A 168 -0.71 -10.20 -8.59
CA TYR A 168 0.39 -9.40 -8.07
C TYR A 168 1.56 -10.31 -7.74
N ALA A 169 2.78 -9.85 -8.01
CA ALA A 169 3.98 -10.63 -7.75
C ALA A 169 5.06 -9.77 -7.10
N HIS A 170 5.71 -10.35 -6.10
CA HIS A 170 6.79 -9.76 -5.34
C HIS A 170 7.85 -10.83 -5.09
N CYS A 171 9.09 -10.42 -4.83
CA CYS A 171 10.05 -11.30 -4.18
C CYS A 171 9.53 -11.74 -2.81
N TYR A 172 9.97 -12.92 -2.36
CA TYR A 172 9.68 -13.41 -1.02
C TYR A 172 10.27 -12.48 0.06
N ASN A 173 9.62 -12.42 1.23
CA ASN A 173 10.15 -11.69 2.38
C ASN A 173 11.17 -12.54 3.15
N GLU A 174 12.46 -12.35 2.86
CA GLU A 174 13.56 -13.05 3.54
C GLU A 174 13.65 -12.71 5.05
N GLU A 175 13.25 -11.51 5.46
CA GLU A 175 13.34 -11.05 6.86
C GLU A 175 12.30 -11.73 7.77
N ALA A 176 11.22 -12.28 7.19
CA ALA A 176 10.18 -12.97 7.96
C ALA A 176 10.62 -14.35 8.48
N GLU A 177 11.63 -14.97 7.86
CA GLU A 177 12.19 -16.27 8.32
C GLU A 177 12.90 -16.12 9.67
N ASP A 178 13.58 -14.99 9.91
CA ASP A 178 14.37 -14.77 11.12
C ASP A 178 13.51 -14.55 12.38
N HIS A 179 12.24 -14.15 12.23
CA HIS A 179 11.36 -13.79 13.35
C HIS A 179 10.48 -14.95 13.87
N PHE A 180 10.39 -16.07 13.13
CA PHE A 180 9.58 -17.23 13.52
C PHE A 180 10.36 -18.54 13.31
N PRO A 181 11.24 -18.94 14.25
CA PRO A 181 12.08 -20.13 14.12
C PRO A 181 11.21 -21.40 14.23
N GLY A 182 10.83 -21.97 13.08
CA GLY A 182 9.97 -23.15 13.03
C GLY A 182 10.26 -24.14 11.90
N ARG A 183 11.30 -23.96 11.08
CA ARG A 183 11.67 -24.96 10.05
C ARG A 183 12.91 -25.78 10.44
N PRO A 184 12.91 -27.10 10.18
CA PRO A 184 14.13 -27.90 10.22
C PRO A 184 15.09 -27.42 9.13
N ILE A 185 16.38 -27.36 9.48
CA ILE A 185 17.48 -26.97 8.62
C ILE A 185 17.42 -27.77 7.30
N GLY A 186 17.15 -27.07 6.21
CA GLY A 186 17.01 -27.67 4.89
C GLY A 186 17.55 -26.76 3.78
N GLY A 187 18.87 -26.59 3.75
CA GLY A 187 19.65 -26.21 2.55
C GLY A 187 19.53 -24.76 2.07
N ARG A 188 20.65 -24.02 2.12
CA ARG A 188 20.85 -22.79 1.35
C ARG A 188 20.66 -23.08 -0.15
N GLY A 189 19.46 -22.82 -0.66
CA GLY A 189 19.19 -22.71 -2.09
C GLY A 189 19.34 -21.26 -2.52
N GLY A 190 20.57 -20.81 -2.75
CA GLY A 190 20.79 -19.56 -3.48
C GLY A 190 20.36 -19.74 -4.94
N GLY A 191 19.61 -18.78 -5.49
CA GLY A 191 19.46 -18.69 -6.95
C GLY A 191 18.23 -17.95 -7.47
N CYS A 192 18.25 -16.62 -7.44
CA CYS A 192 17.81 -15.84 -8.61
C CYS A 192 19.08 -15.27 -9.25
N GLY A 193 19.87 -16.15 -9.87
CA GLY A 193 21.13 -15.81 -10.52
C GLY A 193 21.31 -16.65 -11.77
N GLY A 194 20.94 -16.08 -12.92
CA GLY A 194 21.42 -16.56 -14.20
C GLY A 194 22.90 -16.21 -14.35
N GLY A 195 23.75 -17.23 -14.46
CA GLY A 195 25.14 -17.11 -14.89
C GLY A 195 25.46 -18.31 -15.79
N GLY A 196 26.26 -18.21 -16.85
CA GLY A 196 27.01 -17.09 -17.40
C GLY A 196 27.79 -17.59 -18.62
N GLY A 197 28.13 -16.68 -19.54
CA GLY A 197 29.08 -16.88 -20.63
C GLY A 197 30.14 -15.77 -20.57
N ARG A 198 31.41 -16.14 -20.72
CA ARG A 198 32.62 -15.39 -20.35
C ARG A 198 33.01 -14.24 -21.30
N GLY A 199 33.67 -13.23 -20.74
CA GLY A 199 34.90 -12.62 -21.31
C GLY A 199 34.80 -11.15 -21.76
N GLY A 200 35.68 -10.29 -21.23
CA GLY A 200 36.04 -8.98 -21.82
C GLY A 200 36.06 -7.83 -20.81
N GLU A 201 37.24 -7.22 -20.63
CA GLU A 201 37.51 -6.01 -19.84
C GLU A 201 36.78 -4.77 -20.39
N ASP A 202 36.41 -3.81 -19.53
CA ASP A 202 36.51 -2.35 -19.78
C ASP A 202 36.08 -1.50 -18.56
N HIS A 203 36.49 -0.22 -18.57
CA HIS A 203 36.71 0.72 -17.47
C HIS A 203 35.54 1.72 -17.22
N PHE A 204 35.27 2.05 -15.93
CA PHE A 204 34.58 3.26 -15.35
C PHE A 204 33.04 3.48 -15.54
N PRO A 205 32.35 4.35 -14.74
CA PRO A 205 31.83 4.08 -13.38
C PRO A 205 30.32 4.41 -13.18
N GLY A 206 29.70 3.94 -12.09
CA GLY A 206 28.36 4.41 -11.67
C GLY A 206 27.84 3.74 -10.39
N ARG A 207 27.56 4.54 -9.36
CA ARG A 207 27.09 4.13 -8.02
C ARG A 207 25.58 3.78 -7.99
N PRO A 208 25.11 3.07 -6.95
CA PRO A 208 23.76 2.53 -6.86
C PRO A 208 22.77 3.49 -6.19
N ILE A 209 21.47 3.34 -6.48
CA ILE A 209 20.39 3.90 -5.67
C ILE A 209 19.59 2.72 -5.11
N GLY A 210 19.84 2.42 -3.84
CA GLY A 210 18.97 1.56 -3.03
C GLY A 210 17.78 2.39 -2.54
N GLY A 211 16.57 1.85 -2.69
CA GLY A 211 15.37 2.37 -2.05
C GLY A 211 14.95 1.40 -0.95
N GLU A 212 14.87 1.91 0.27
CA GLU A 212 14.51 1.21 1.49
C GLU A 212 13.02 0.81 1.53
N GLY A 213 12.73 -0.18 2.38
CA GLY A 213 11.54 -1.03 2.35
C GLY A 213 10.20 -0.38 2.74
N LEU A 214 9.13 -1.09 2.35
CA LEU A 214 7.75 -0.85 2.79
C LEU A 214 7.57 -1.29 4.25
N GLY A 215 7.61 -0.33 5.19
CA GLY A 215 7.15 -0.51 6.56
C GLY A 215 5.62 -0.44 6.65
N VAL A 216 5.01 -1.38 7.36
CA VAL A 216 3.64 -1.20 7.90
C VAL A 216 3.89 -0.82 9.34
N VAL A 217 3.63 0.43 9.69
CA VAL A 217 3.81 0.95 11.04
C VAL A 217 2.50 0.71 11.78
N GLU A 218 2.52 -0.20 12.75
CA GLU A 218 1.59 -0.15 13.88
C GLU A 218 2.23 0.76 14.93
N GLU A 219 1.45 1.66 15.53
CA GLU A 219 1.93 2.63 16.52
C GLU A 219 2.62 1.90 17.69
N GLY A 220 3.93 2.11 17.81
CA GLY A 220 4.78 1.63 18.88
C GLY A 220 5.29 2.80 19.73
N GLU A 221 5.35 2.55 21.03
CA GLU A 221 5.59 3.46 22.14
C GLU A 221 6.85 4.34 22.02
N VAL A 222 6.72 5.57 22.49
CA VAL A 222 7.84 6.51 22.70
C VAL A 222 8.52 6.17 24.02
N GLU A 223 9.70 5.54 23.96
CA GLU A 223 10.63 5.55 25.09
C GLU A 223 11.62 6.72 24.96
N ASP A 224 11.42 7.74 25.79
CA ASP A 224 12.39 8.81 26.04
C ASP A 224 13.51 8.27 26.96
N HIS A 225 14.72 8.12 26.42
CA HIS A 225 15.94 8.04 27.22
C HIS A 225 17.04 8.94 26.64
N PHE A 226 17.16 10.14 27.22
CA PHE A 226 18.39 10.94 27.18
C PHE A 226 19.30 10.55 28.35
N PRO A 227 20.62 10.50 28.11
CA PRO A 227 21.54 11.14 29.02
C PRO A 227 22.48 12.14 28.32
N ARG A 228 22.98 13.04 29.15
CA ARG A 228 23.67 14.32 28.88
C ARG A 228 24.94 14.22 28.05
#